data_AF-A0A5N5X147-F1
#
_entry.id   AF-A0A5N5X147-F1
#
_cell.length_a   1.000
_cell.length_b   1.000
_cell.length_c   1.000
_cell.angle_alpha   90.00
_cell.angle_beta   90.00
_cell.angle_gamma   90.00
#
_symmetry.space_group_name_H-M   'P 1'
#
loop_
_entity.id
_entity.type
_entity.pdbx_description
1 polymer ?
#
loop_
_entity_poly.entity_id
_entity_poly.type
_entity_poly.pdbx_seq_one_letter_code
_entity_poly.pdbx_strand_id
1 'polypeptide(L)'
;MDAKEQIQKIYLNPSEGALLHLERFNDALSRAIASIIDRWWSDEESFPQRMTLGSVQEALLRWVARASEAKLLPGFMTRKGIWRPDFLLGSSSRVEINGYMICKINARFLFELLPMAVYTHQAMNKLCKPHKGCVQPR
;
A
#
# COMPACT_ATOMS: atom_id res chain seq x y z
N MET A 1 -17.50 4.58 -19.84
CA MET A 1 -16.19 5.21 -19.58
C MET A 1 -15.15 4.12 -19.69
N ASP A 2 -14.19 4.29 -20.60
CA ASP A 2 -13.15 3.27 -20.86
C ASP A 2 -12.20 3.14 -19.65
N ALA A 3 -11.65 1.95 -19.41
CA ALA A 3 -10.69 1.69 -18.35
C ALA A 3 -9.47 2.63 -18.45
N LYS A 4 -9.05 3.01 -19.66
CA LYS A 4 -8.00 4.02 -19.86
C LYS A 4 -8.38 5.41 -19.34
N GLU A 5 -9.62 5.85 -19.56
CA GLU A 5 -10.11 7.15 -19.07
C GLU A 5 -10.21 7.15 -17.55
N GLN A 6 -10.65 6.05 -16.94
CA GLN A 6 -10.66 5.89 -15.48
C GLN A 6 -9.25 5.94 -14.88
N ILE A 7 -8.29 5.24 -15.49
CA ILE A 7 -6.89 5.25 -15.06
C ILE A 7 -6.30 6.66 -15.18
N GLN A 8 -6.52 7.37 -16.29
CA GLN A 8 -6.07 8.76 -16.43
C GLN A 8 -6.69 9.68 -15.37
N LYS A 9 -8.00 9.54 -15.09
CA LYS A 9 -8.69 10.37 -14.11
C LYS A 9 -8.18 10.12 -12.68
N ILE A 10 -7.85 8.88 -12.33
CA ILE A 10 -7.33 8.51 -11.01
C ILE A 10 -5.85 8.90 -10.85
N TYR A 11 -5.01 8.69 -11.88
CA TYR A 11 -3.56 8.89 -11.75
C TYR A 11 -3.07 10.29 -12.17
N LEU A 12 -3.79 11.00 -13.04
CA LEU A 12 -3.34 12.29 -13.55
C LEU A 12 -4.04 13.49 -12.91
N ASN A 13 -5.28 13.33 -12.43
CA ASN A 13 -6.07 14.37 -11.75
C ASN A 13 -7.12 13.74 -10.81
N PRO A 14 -6.71 13.06 -9.73
CA PRO A 14 -7.65 12.48 -8.79
C PRO A 14 -8.58 13.56 -8.23
N SER A 15 -9.87 13.27 -8.12
CA SER A 15 -10.78 14.17 -7.41
C SER A 15 -10.39 14.25 -5.93
N GLU A 16 -10.69 15.37 -5.29
CA GLU A 16 -10.47 15.53 -3.85
C GLU A 16 -11.13 14.42 -3.03
N GLY A 17 -12.34 13.99 -3.44
CA GLY A 17 -13.02 12.85 -2.83
C GLY A 17 -12.27 11.51 -3.00
N ALA A 18 -11.60 11.30 -4.12
CA ALA A 18 -10.79 10.10 -4.35
C ALA A 18 -9.51 10.11 -3.49
N LEU A 19 -8.87 11.27 -3.33
CA LEU A 19 -7.71 11.45 -2.45
C LEU A 19 -8.10 11.20 -0.99
N LEU A 20 -9.19 11.81 -0.51
CA LEU A 20 -9.70 11.60 0.84
C LEU A 20 -10.05 10.14 1.10
N HIS A 21 -10.62 9.45 0.12
CA HIS A 21 -10.91 8.02 0.22
C HIS A 21 -9.62 7.21 0.38
N LEU A 22 -8.58 7.51 -0.41
CA LEU A 22 -7.29 6.83 -0.34
C LEU A 22 -6.56 7.08 1.00
N GLU A 23 -6.62 8.30 1.54
CA GLU A 23 -6.06 8.64 2.85
C GLU A 23 -6.72 7.86 3.98
N ARG A 24 -8.06 7.86 4.01
CA ARG A 24 -8.85 7.11 5.00
C ARG A 24 -8.59 5.61 4.87
N PHE A 25 -8.50 5.13 3.65
CA PHE A 25 -8.15 3.75 3.36
C PHE A 25 -6.76 3.41 3.91
N ASN A 26 -5.76 4.26 3.67
CA ASN A 26 -4.40 4.05 4.15
C ASN A 26 -4.33 4.03 5.68
N ASP A 27 -5.04 4.93 6.38
CA ASP A 27 -5.11 4.90 7.86
C ASP A 27 -5.74 3.60 8.36
N ALA A 28 -6.88 3.20 7.78
CA ALA A 28 -7.57 1.96 8.15
C ALA A 28 -6.69 0.72 7.92
N LEU A 29 -6.03 0.64 6.75
CA LEU A 29 -5.10 -0.44 6.42
C LEU A 29 -3.92 -0.48 7.40
N SER A 30 -3.36 0.67 7.74
CA SER A 30 -2.23 0.78 8.67
C SER A 30 -2.59 0.27 10.06
N ARG A 31 -3.79 0.59 10.56
CA ARG A 31 -4.31 0.08 11.85
C ARG A 31 -4.60 -1.42 11.80
N ALA A 32 -5.20 -1.89 10.70
CA ALA A 32 -5.51 -3.30 10.52
C ALA A 32 -4.23 -4.16 10.52
N ILE A 33 -3.21 -3.77 9.77
CA ILE A 33 -1.92 -4.47 9.72
C ILE A 33 -1.29 -4.53 11.11
N ALA A 34 -1.27 -3.42 11.83
CA ALA A 34 -0.68 -3.40 13.16
C ALA A 34 -1.43 -4.27 14.16
N SER A 35 -2.77 -4.24 14.12
CA SER A 35 -3.60 -5.12 14.94
C SER A 35 -3.36 -6.61 14.65
N ILE A 36 -3.14 -6.97 13.38
CA ILE A 36 -2.77 -8.33 12.98
C ILE A 36 -1.40 -8.71 13.55
N ILE A 37 -0.41 -7.82 13.45
CA ILE A 37 0.96 -8.09 13.91
C ILE A 37 1.04 -8.18 15.43
N ASP A 38 0.37 -7.29 16.14
CA ASP A 38 0.35 -7.28 17.62
C ASP A 38 -0.29 -8.56 18.19
N ARG A 39 -1.22 -9.19 17.45
CA ARG A 39 -1.88 -10.43 17.85
C ARG A 39 -1.33 -11.67 17.15
N TRP A 40 -0.28 -11.54 16.34
CA TRP A 40 0.21 -12.60 15.46
C TRP A 40 0.47 -13.93 16.18
N TRP A 41 0.98 -13.87 17.42
CA TRP A 41 1.35 -15.06 18.20
C TRP A 41 0.28 -15.51 19.20
N SER A 42 -0.77 -14.71 19.42
CA SER A 42 -1.80 -14.93 20.44
C SER A 42 -3.20 -15.12 19.88
N ASP A 43 -3.41 -14.86 18.58
CA ASP A 43 -4.71 -15.01 17.92
C ASP A 43 -5.13 -16.48 17.79
N GLU A 44 -6.42 -16.74 18.05
CA GLU A 44 -7.09 -18.04 17.89
C GLU A 44 -7.11 -18.50 16.42
N GLU A 45 -7.11 -17.58 15.45
CA GLU A 45 -7.06 -17.90 14.02
C GLU A 45 -5.70 -18.47 13.55
N SER A 46 -4.72 -18.55 14.46
CA SER A 46 -3.39 -19.10 14.24
C SER A 46 -2.70 -18.60 12.97
N PHE A 47 -2.50 -17.28 12.87
CA PHE A 47 -1.76 -16.66 11.78
C PHE A 47 -0.42 -17.35 11.42
N PRO A 48 0.41 -17.81 12.39
CA PRO A 48 1.67 -18.47 12.07
C PRO A 48 1.50 -19.78 11.29
N GLN A 49 0.37 -20.48 11.48
CA GLN A 49 0.07 -21.71 10.75
C GLN A 49 -0.34 -21.42 9.30
N ARG A 50 -0.99 -20.29 9.05
CA ARG A 50 -1.38 -19.85 7.69
C ARG A 50 -0.22 -19.27 6.89
N MET A 51 0.83 -18.80 7.56
CA MET A 51 2.04 -18.29 6.95
C MET A 51 3.25 -18.92 7.64
N THR A 52 3.54 -20.17 7.25
CA THR A 52 4.66 -20.92 7.83
C THR A 52 5.97 -20.23 7.51
N LEU A 53 6.73 -19.95 8.57
CA LEU A 53 8.05 -19.34 8.49
C LEU A 53 9.12 -20.40 8.71
N GLY A 54 10.33 -20.16 8.20
CA GLY A 54 11.48 -20.97 8.61
C GLY A 54 11.79 -20.74 10.09
N SER A 55 12.41 -21.73 10.72
CA SER A 55 12.68 -21.74 12.17
C SER A 55 13.46 -20.52 12.65
N VAL A 56 14.44 -20.07 11.86
CA VAL A 56 15.25 -18.87 12.16
C VAL A 56 14.41 -17.59 12.09
N GLN A 57 13.58 -17.45 11.04
CA GLN A 57 12.71 -16.29 10.88
C GLN A 57 11.66 -16.22 11.98
N GLU A 58 11.05 -17.37 12.33
CA GLU A 58 10.09 -17.45 13.41
C GLU A 58 10.74 -17.11 14.76
N ALA A 59 11.90 -17.68 15.07
CA ALA A 59 12.63 -17.38 16.31
C ALA A 59 12.94 -15.88 16.43
N LEU A 60 13.38 -15.24 15.35
CA LEU A 60 13.63 -13.81 15.30
C LEU A 60 12.35 -13.00 15.55
N LEU A 61 11.25 -13.31 14.87
CA LEU A 61 10.00 -12.56 15.02
C LEU A 61 9.35 -12.75 16.40
N ARG A 62 9.45 -13.95 16.98
CA ARG A 62 9.03 -14.19 18.37
C ARG A 62 9.88 -13.41 19.36
N TRP A 63 11.18 -13.31 19.13
CA TRP A 63 12.04 -12.45 19.95
C TRP A 63 11.61 -10.98 19.86
N VAL A 64 11.32 -10.48 18.65
CA VAL A 64 10.83 -9.10 18.46
C VAL A 64 9.52 -8.86 19.21
N ALA A 65 8.58 -9.81 19.16
CA ALA A 65 7.31 -9.72 19.89
C ALA A 65 7.53 -9.64 21.41
N ARG A 66 8.31 -10.57 21.97
CA ARG A 66 8.66 -10.58 23.40
C ARG A 66 9.40 -9.32 23.84
N ALA A 67 10.31 -8.80 23.01
CA ALA A 67 11.01 -7.55 23.27
C ALA A 67 10.04 -6.36 23.30
N SER A 68 9.01 -6.38 22.46
CA SER A 68 7.93 -5.36 22.48
C SER A 68 7.08 -5.46 23.75
N GLU A 69 6.69 -6.67 24.16
CA GLU A 69 5.94 -6.91 25.40
C GLU A 69 6.73 -6.48 26.65
N ALA A 70 8.04 -6.76 26.65
CA ALA A 70 8.97 -6.34 27.69
C ALA A 70 9.34 -4.84 27.61
N LYS A 71 8.75 -4.08 26.69
CA LYS A 71 9.00 -2.64 26.46
C LYS A 71 10.46 -2.30 26.12
N LEU A 72 11.24 -3.27 25.65
CA LEU A 72 12.59 -3.07 25.12
C LEU A 72 12.56 -2.49 23.70
N LEU A 73 11.48 -2.77 22.97
CA LEU A 73 11.17 -2.16 21.69
C LEU A 73 9.80 -1.47 21.78
N PRO A 74 9.62 -0.30 21.14
CA PRO A 74 8.31 0.31 20.98
C PRO A 74 7.30 -0.65 20.32
N GLY A 75 5.99 -0.38 20.40
CA GLY A 75 4.99 -1.16 19.66
C GLY A 75 5.21 -1.13 18.14
N PHE A 76 4.63 -2.08 17.40
CA PHE A 76 4.82 -2.13 15.94
C PHE A 76 4.34 -0.84 15.25
N MET A 77 3.25 -0.24 15.74
CA MET A 77 2.70 1.02 15.21
C MET A 77 3.69 2.18 15.17
N THR A 78 4.68 2.25 16.05
CA THR A 78 5.63 3.37 16.05
C THR A 78 6.90 3.05 15.26
N ARG A 79 7.05 1.81 14.81
CA ARG A 79 8.24 1.29 14.09
C ARG A 79 7.92 0.83 12.68
N LYS A 80 6.82 1.31 12.11
CA LYS A 80 6.36 0.94 10.78
C LYS A 80 7.38 1.42 9.75
N GLY A 81 7.82 0.50 8.89
CA GLY A 81 8.61 0.83 7.71
C GLY A 81 7.75 1.45 6.60
N ILE A 82 8.36 1.66 5.44
CA ILE A 82 7.63 2.06 4.22
C ILE A 82 6.96 0.81 3.63
N TRP A 83 5.68 0.93 3.30
CA TRP A 83 4.90 -0.13 2.67
C TRP A 83 4.18 0.37 1.43
N ARG A 84 4.04 -0.51 0.46
CA ARG A 84 3.31 -0.23 -0.78
C ARG A 84 2.21 -1.26 -1.01
N PRO A 85 0.94 -0.89 -0.76
CA PRO A 85 -0.19 -1.68 -1.21
C PRO A 85 -0.32 -1.57 -2.73
N ASP A 86 -0.43 -2.72 -3.40
CA ASP A 86 -0.73 -2.80 -4.82
C ASP A 86 -2.24 -3.02 -4.98
N PHE A 87 -2.89 -2.18 -5.79
CA PHE A 87 -4.33 -2.21 -6.01
C PHE A 87 -4.70 -2.70 -7.41
N LEU A 88 -5.76 -3.50 -7.50
CA LEU A 88 -6.48 -3.70 -8.75
C LEU A 88 -7.62 -2.69 -8.85
N LEU A 89 -7.59 -1.89 -9.90
CA LEU A 89 -8.67 -0.99 -10.28
C LEU A 89 -9.62 -1.75 -11.20
N GLY A 90 -10.79 -2.14 -10.68
CA GLY A 90 -11.81 -2.82 -11.45
C GLY A 90 -12.86 -1.86 -12.02
N SER A 91 -13.16 -2.00 -13.31
CA SER A 91 -14.44 -1.62 -13.91
C SER A 91 -15.23 -2.92 -14.10
N SER A 92 -15.82 -3.46 -13.04
CA SER A 92 -16.67 -4.65 -13.19
C SER A 92 -18.06 -4.36 -12.65
N SER A 93 -19.08 -4.61 -13.48
CA SER A 93 -20.50 -4.55 -13.14
C SER A 93 -20.95 -5.56 -12.07
N ARG A 94 -20.05 -6.44 -11.60
CA ARG A 94 -20.31 -7.46 -10.58
C ARG A 94 -19.91 -7.05 -9.17
N VAL A 95 -19.10 -6.00 -9.05
CA VAL A 95 -18.77 -5.40 -7.77
C VAL A 95 -19.37 -4.00 -7.84
N GLU A 96 -20.53 -3.80 -7.23
CA GLU A 96 -21.26 -2.51 -7.19
C GLU A 96 -20.44 -1.37 -6.58
N ILE A 97 -19.28 -1.69 -6.03
CA ILE A 97 -18.34 -0.75 -5.47
C ILE A 97 -17.37 -0.35 -6.59
N ASN A 98 -17.30 0.96 -6.88
CA ASN A 98 -16.17 1.60 -7.56
C ASN A 98 -14.88 1.44 -6.71
N GLY A 99 -14.49 0.19 -6.44
CA GLY A 99 -13.73 -0.19 -5.26
C GLY A 99 -12.31 -0.62 -5.60
N TYR A 100 -11.36 -0.02 -4.89
CA TYR A 100 -9.98 -0.47 -4.86
C TYR A 100 -9.91 -1.84 -4.20
N MET A 101 -9.37 -2.85 -4.89
CA MET A 101 -9.08 -4.16 -4.27
C MET A 101 -7.58 -4.27 -4.00
N ILE A 102 -7.20 -4.60 -2.77
CA ILE A 102 -5.80 -4.88 -2.44
C ILE A 102 -5.43 -6.25 -3.02
N CYS A 103 -4.39 -6.30 -3.83
CA CYS A 103 -3.83 -7.58 -4.30
C CYS A 103 -2.68 -8.05 -3.42
N LYS A 104 -1.86 -7.12 -2.95
CA LYS A 104 -0.65 -7.41 -2.18
C LYS A 104 -0.22 -6.21 -1.37
N ILE A 105 0.43 -6.44 -0.25
CA ILE A 105 1.13 -5.41 0.54
C ILE A 105 2.62 -5.73 0.50
N ASN A 106 3.42 -4.85 -0.10
CA ASN A 106 4.86 -4.99 -0.12
C ASN A 106 5.45 -4.22 1.06
N ALA A 107 6.07 -4.95 1.99
CA ALA A 107 6.72 -4.38 3.18
C ALA A 107 8.23 -4.69 3.26
N ARG A 108 8.77 -5.32 2.21
CA ARG A 108 10.19 -5.66 2.07
C ARG A 108 10.71 -4.76 0.95
N PHE A 109 11.53 -3.76 1.27
CA PHE A 109 12.60 -3.15 0.44
C PHE A 109 12.80 -1.68 0.82
N LEU A 110 14.08 -1.31 1.04
CA LEU A 110 14.53 0.06 1.31
C LEU A 110 14.63 0.91 0.01
N PHE A 111 14.66 0.24 -1.15
CA PHE A 111 14.75 0.86 -2.47
C PHE A 111 13.38 0.89 -3.13
N GLU A 112 12.49 1.74 -2.63
CA GLU A 112 11.28 1.96 -3.39
C GLU A 112 11.59 2.78 -4.64
N LEU A 113 11.04 2.35 -5.78
CA LEU A 113 10.91 3.18 -6.97
C LEU A 113 10.06 4.45 -6.70
N LEU A 114 9.47 4.63 -5.51
CA LEU A 114 8.54 5.72 -5.21
C LEU A 114 9.19 7.11 -5.27
N PRO A 115 10.33 7.39 -4.60
CA PRO A 115 11.06 8.64 -4.81
C PRO A 115 11.44 8.83 -6.28
N MET A 116 11.93 7.78 -6.95
CA MET A 116 12.25 7.83 -8.38
C MET A 116 11.02 8.14 -9.24
N ALA A 117 9.87 7.56 -8.95
CA ALA A 117 8.62 7.76 -9.67
C ALA A 117 8.09 9.18 -9.44
N VAL A 118 8.19 9.72 -8.23
CA VAL A 118 7.82 11.10 -7.91
C VAL A 118 8.73 12.07 -8.65
N TYR A 119 10.05 11.92 -8.55
CA TYR A 119 11.00 12.80 -9.24
C TYR A 119 10.86 12.69 -10.76
N THR A 120 10.68 11.49 -11.30
CA THR A 120 10.43 11.26 -12.73
C THR A 120 9.12 11.93 -13.16
N HIS A 121 8.04 11.78 -12.39
CA HIS A 121 6.76 12.41 -12.70
C HIS A 121 6.85 13.94 -12.66
N GLN A 122 7.53 14.51 -11.66
CA GLN A 122 7.78 15.95 -11.57
C GLN A 122 8.63 16.45 -12.75
N ALA A 123 9.70 15.74 -13.11
CA ALA A 123 10.55 16.07 -14.24
C ALA A 123 9.77 15.99 -15.56
N MET A 124 9.01 14.91 -15.78
CA MET A 124 8.16 14.74 -16.96
C MET A 124 7.08 15.80 -17.04
N ASN A 125 6.44 16.18 -15.94
CA ASN A 125 5.48 17.29 -15.94
C ASN A 125 6.12 18.63 -16.31
N LYS A 126 7.37 18.88 -15.89
CA LYS A 126 8.12 20.09 -16.28
C LYS A 126 8.51 20.06 -17.76
N LEU A 127 9.02 18.93 -18.26
CA LEU A 127 9.46 18.75 -19.65
C LEU A 127 8.30 18.73 -20.65
N CYS A 128 7.19 18.07 -20.31
CA CYS A 128 6.04 17.93 -21.19
C CYS A 128 5.04 19.09 -21.06
N LYS A 129 5.19 20.01 -20.10
CA LYS A 129 4.34 21.20 -19.94
C LYS A 129 4.13 22.01 -21.24
N PRO A 130 5.16 22.24 -22.08
CA PRO A 130 5.01 22.93 -23.38
C PRO A 130 4.30 22.09 -24.46
N HIS A 131 4.17 20.78 -24.27
CA HIS A 131 3.67 19.82 -25.27
C HIS A 131 2.29 19.23 -24.91
N LYS A 132 1.71 19.62 -23.77
CA LYS A 132 0.33 19.26 -23.39
C LYS A 132 -0.65 19.93 -24.37
N GLY A 133 -1.08 19.19 -25.39
CA GLY A 133 -1.99 19.64 -26.44
C GLY A 133 -1.58 19.29 -27.88
N CYS A 134 -0.35 18.80 -28.10
CA CYS A 134 0.17 18.45 -29.44
C CYS A 134 0.04 16.96 -29.80
N VAL A 135 -0.99 16.27 -29.33
CA VAL A 135 -1.35 14.99 -29.94
C VAL A 135 -2.25 15.32 -31.13
N GLN A 136 -1.64 15.55 -32.30
CA GLN A 136 -2.43 15.59 -33.53
C GLN A 136 -2.95 14.17 -33.80
N PRO A 137 -4.28 13.99 -33.92
CA PRO A 137 -4.81 12.71 -34.34
C PRO A 137 -4.30 12.40 -35.75
N ARG A 138 -3.81 11.18 -35.96
CA ARG A 138 -3.65 10.60 -37.30
C ARG A 138 -4.99 10.09 -37.79
#